data_AF-A0A938QRY5-F1
#
_entry.id   AF-A0A938QRY5-F1
#
_cell.length_a   1.000
_cell.length_b   1.000
_cell.length_c   1.000
_cell.angle_alpha   90.00
_cell.angle_beta   90.00
_cell.angle_gamma   90.00
#
_symmetry.space_group_name_H-M   'P 1'
#
loop_
_entity.id
_entity.type
_entity.pdbx_description
1 polymer ?
#
loop_
_entity_poly.entity_id
_entity_poly.type
_entity_poly.pdbx_seq_one_letter_code
_entity_poly.pdbx_strand_id
1 'polypeptide(L)'
;MTGLRLVALAVVVGSLAAPTARAISIATTTDIAPSGLSGVTVQQLRLSGPATDAYVVRADLCVPGVRIDATSPATSLRTAGSWASGAGAKVALNVDIY
;
A
#
# COMPACT_ATOMS: atom_id res chain seq x y z
N MET A 1 -15.92 25.24 59.83
CA MET A 1 -16.55 24.84 58.54
C MET A 1 -15.98 25.76 57.47
N THR A 2 -14.78 25.42 57.00
CA THR A 2 -14.46 24.90 55.65
C THR A 2 -14.22 26.03 54.64
N GLY A 3 -12.95 26.44 54.56
CA GLY A 3 -12.43 27.31 53.52
C GLY A 3 -12.41 26.59 52.17
N LEU A 4 -13.06 27.18 51.19
CA LEU A 4 -13.16 26.68 49.83
C LEU A 4 -11.81 26.92 49.13
N ARG A 5 -11.04 25.84 48.91
CA ARG A 5 -9.82 25.91 48.09
C ARG A 5 -10.24 25.90 46.61
N LEU A 6 -10.02 27.01 45.91
CA LEU A 6 -10.04 27.03 44.44
C LEU A 6 -8.87 26.19 43.93
N VAL A 7 -9.18 25.02 43.36
CA VAL A 7 -8.24 24.27 42.52
C VAL A 7 -8.31 24.89 41.14
N ALA A 8 -7.24 25.56 40.73
CA ALA A 8 -7.08 26.06 39.37
C ALA A 8 -7.00 24.87 38.41
N LEU A 9 -8.05 24.67 37.61
CA LEU A 9 -8.05 23.74 36.50
C LEU A 9 -7.18 24.36 35.40
N ALA A 10 -5.90 23.98 35.36
CA ALA A 10 -5.01 24.34 34.27
C ALA A 10 -5.51 23.66 32.99
N VAL A 11 -6.18 24.41 32.13
CA VAL A 11 -6.46 24.00 30.76
C VAL A 11 -5.12 23.98 30.03
N VAL A 12 -4.51 22.80 29.95
CA VAL A 12 -3.39 22.55 29.06
C VAL A 12 -3.94 22.69 27.64
N VAL A 13 -3.72 23.86 27.03
CA VAL A 13 -3.90 24.07 25.60
C VAL A 13 -2.77 23.28 24.91
N GLY A 14 -2.95 21.96 24.86
CA GLY A 14 -2.14 21.08 24.05
C GLY A 14 -2.36 21.45 22.61
N SER A 15 -1.33 21.99 21.98
CA SER A 15 -1.25 22.31 20.57
C SER A 15 -1.73 21.12 19.74
N LEU A 16 -2.97 21.19 19.27
CA LEU A 16 -3.54 20.40 18.20
C LEU A 16 -2.85 20.77 16.89
N ALA A 17 -1.57 20.42 16.76
CA ALA A 17 -0.95 20.27 15.45
C ALA A 17 -1.55 19.01 14.83
N ALA A 18 -2.81 19.11 14.36
CA ALA A 18 -3.40 18.07 13.56
C ALA A 18 -2.49 17.86 12.35
N PRO A 19 -1.99 16.65 12.08
CA PRO A 19 -1.30 16.39 10.82
C PRO A 19 -2.27 16.77 9.70
N THR A 20 -1.87 17.71 8.85
CA THR A 20 -2.65 18.06 7.66
C THR A 20 -2.61 16.87 6.74
N ALA A 21 -3.65 16.04 6.78
CA ALA A 21 -3.83 14.96 5.83
C ALA A 21 -3.94 15.59 4.43
N ARG A 22 -2.87 15.47 3.63
CA ARG A 22 -2.91 15.86 2.22
C ARG A 22 -3.54 14.73 1.44
N ALA A 23 -4.70 14.98 0.83
CA ALA A 23 -5.33 14.03 -0.06
C ALA A 23 -4.41 13.75 -1.24
N ILE A 24 -4.07 12.48 -1.46
CA ILE A 24 -3.37 12.03 -2.66
C ILE A 24 -4.44 11.76 -3.71
N SER A 25 -4.43 12.52 -4.80
CA SER A 25 -5.34 12.33 -5.93
C SER A 25 -4.65 11.52 -7.03
N ILE A 26 -5.44 10.77 -7.79
CA ILE A 26 -4.98 10.10 -9.01
C ILE A 26 -5.01 11.15 -10.13
N ALA A 27 -3.85 11.47 -10.69
CA ALA A 27 -3.71 12.41 -11.80
C ALA A 27 -3.91 11.71 -13.15
N THR A 28 -3.44 10.46 -13.30
CA THR A 28 -3.56 9.70 -14.55
C THR A 28 -3.60 8.21 -14.26
N THR A 29 -4.32 7.46 -15.08
CA THR A 29 -4.36 6.00 -15.07
C THR A 29 -3.98 5.47 -16.45
N THR A 30 -3.06 4.52 -16.50
CA THR A 30 -2.62 3.85 -17.74
C THR A 30 -2.65 2.35 -17.54
N ASP A 31 -3.37 1.63 -18.40
CA ASP A 31 -3.31 0.17 -18.44
C ASP A 31 -2.01 -0.26 -19.13
N ILE A 32 -1.20 -1.04 -18.42
CA ILE A 32 0.11 -1.54 -18.89
C ILE A 32 0.17 -3.08 -18.86
N ALA A 33 -0.99 -3.74 -18.82
CA ALA A 33 -1.08 -5.18 -18.70
C ALA A 33 -0.29 -5.88 -19.83
N PRO A 34 0.57 -6.88 -19.51
CA PRO A 34 1.21 -7.69 -20.53
C PRO A 34 0.16 -8.36 -21.41
N SER A 35 0.32 -8.28 -22.73
CA SER A 35 -0.56 -8.97 -23.66
C SER A 35 -0.54 -10.49 -23.38
N GLY A 36 -1.72 -11.09 -23.30
CA GLY A 36 -1.87 -12.55 -23.14
C GLY A 36 -2.09 -13.06 -21.71
N LEU A 37 -2.22 -12.21 -20.70
CA LEU A 37 -2.63 -12.62 -19.35
C LEU A 37 -4.15 -12.45 -19.15
N SER A 38 -4.92 -13.48 -19.49
CA SER A 38 -6.37 -13.48 -19.24
C SER A 38 -6.66 -13.38 -17.74
N GLY A 39 -7.60 -12.51 -17.37
CA GLY A 39 -7.99 -12.31 -15.97
C GLY A 39 -6.98 -11.51 -15.12
N VAL A 40 -5.91 -10.94 -15.69
CA VAL A 40 -4.97 -10.10 -14.94
C VAL A 40 -4.75 -8.78 -15.66
N THR A 41 -4.94 -7.67 -14.96
CA THR A 41 -4.65 -6.32 -15.46
C THR A 41 -3.66 -5.62 -14.56
N VAL A 42 -2.71 -4.89 -15.15
CA VAL A 42 -1.77 -4.02 -14.43
C VAL A 42 -2.04 -2.58 -14.84
N GLN A 43 -2.23 -1.70 -13.86
CA GLN A 43 -2.50 -0.29 -14.07
C GLN A 43 -1.40 0.53 -13.40
N GLN A 44 -0.85 1.51 -14.09
CA GLN A 44 -0.03 2.55 -13.49
C GLN A 44 -0.91 3.75 -13.18
N LEU A 45 -0.82 4.24 -11.94
CA LEU A 45 -1.46 5.44 -11.45
C LEU A 45 -0.39 6.50 -11.19
N ARG A 46 -0.52 7.66 -11.84
CA ARG A 46 0.27 8.85 -11.51
C ARG A 46 -0.42 9.55 -10.37
N LEU A 47 0.25 9.69 -9.23
CA LEU A 47 -0.32 10.31 -8.03
C LEU A 47 0.09 11.78 -7.92
N SER A 48 -0.77 12.63 -7.37
CA SER A 48 -0.53 14.07 -7.22
C SER A 48 0.34 14.45 -6.00
N GLY A 49 0.99 13.48 -5.36
CA GLY A 49 1.70 13.62 -4.07
C GLY A 49 3.22 13.31 -4.15
N PRO A 50 3.91 13.18 -3.01
CA PRO A 50 5.36 12.90 -2.98
C PRO A 50 5.71 11.49 -3.48
N ALA A 51 4.78 10.54 -3.41
CA ALA A 51 4.85 9.30 -4.16
C ALA A 51 4.30 9.57 -5.56
N THR A 52 5.14 9.45 -6.57
CA THR A 52 4.82 9.91 -7.93
C THR A 52 4.09 8.85 -8.73
N ASP A 53 4.37 7.56 -8.53
CA ASP A 53 3.74 6.47 -9.26
C ASP A 53 3.26 5.36 -8.31
N ALA A 54 2.08 4.82 -8.58
CA ALA A 54 1.57 3.60 -7.96
C ALA A 54 1.22 2.58 -9.05
N TYR A 55 1.40 1.30 -8.74
CA TYR A 55 1.06 0.20 -9.63
C TYR A 55 -0.01 -0.66 -8.97
N VAL A 56 -1.09 -0.93 -9.71
CA VAL A 56 -2.23 -1.73 -9.25
C VAL A 56 -2.32 -2.97 -10.10
N VAL A 57 -2.31 -4.13 -9.47
CA VAL A 57 -2.55 -5.42 -10.12
C VAL A 57 -3.94 -5.87 -9.72
N ARG A 58 -4.82 -6.08 -10.70
CA ARG A 58 -6.12 -6.73 -10.49
C ARG A 58 -6.06 -8.12 -11.09
N ALA A 59 -6.44 -9.12 -10.31
CA ALA A 59 -6.51 -10.51 -10.72
C ALA A 59 -7.94 -11.03 -10.48
N ASP A 60 -8.57 -11.53 -11.54
CA ASP A 60 -9.85 -12.21 -11.49
C ASP A 60 -9.64 -13.68 -11.16
N LEU A 61 -9.91 -14.04 -9.91
CA LEU A 61 -9.74 -15.39 -9.39
C LEU A 61 -10.80 -16.37 -9.91
N CYS A 62 -11.83 -15.89 -10.61
CA CYS A 62 -12.82 -16.73 -11.28
C CYS A 62 -12.32 -17.22 -12.65
N VAL A 63 -11.28 -16.61 -13.23
CA VAL A 63 -10.68 -17.08 -14.49
C VAL A 63 -9.84 -18.33 -14.22
N PRO A 64 -10.08 -19.46 -14.93
CA PRO A 64 -9.30 -20.67 -14.76
C PRO A 64 -7.80 -20.44 -14.90
N GLY A 65 -7.03 -20.91 -13.93
CA GLY A 65 -5.57 -20.78 -13.91
C GLY A 65 -5.03 -19.52 -13.22
N VAL A 66 -5.89 -18.56 -12.85
CA VAL A 66 -5.48 -17.43 -12.01
C VAL A 66 -5.50 -17.86 -10.54
N ARG A 67 -4.37 -17.69 -9.84
CA ARG A 67 -4.26 -17.96 -8.41
C ARG A 67 -3.25 -17.01 -7.76
N ILE A 68 -3.40 -16.82 -6.46
CA ILE A 68 -2.47 -16.03 -5.64
C ILE A 68 -1.92 -16.96 -4.56
N ASP A 69 -0.61 -17.17 -4.58
CA ASP A 69 0.09 -18.01 -3.61
C ASP A 69 0.92 -17.13 -2.68
N ALA A 70 0.76 -17.30 -1.36
CA ALA A 70 1.67 -16.72 -0.39
C ALA A 70 2.98 -17.53 -0.36
N THR A 71 4.12 -16.84 -0.29
CA THR A 71 5.43 -17.49 -0.28
C THR A 71 5.87 -17.82 1.15
N SER A 72 6.72 -18.83 1.31
CA SER A 72 7.41 -19.06 2.59
C SER A 72 8.32 -17.88 2.96
N PRO A 73 8.65 -17.71 4.26
CA PRO A 73 9.66 -16.75 4.68
C PRO A 73 10.96 -16.93 3.90
N ALA A 74 11.58 -15.83 3.50
CA ALA A 74 12.84 -15.86 2.78
C ALA A 74 13.99 -16.16 3.75
N THR A 75 14.92 -17.02 3.35
CA THR A 75 16.18 -17.27 4.10
C THR A 75 17.29 -16.29 3.74
N SER A 76 17.08 -15.46 2.72
CA SER A 76 18.00 -14.43 2.26
C SER A 76 17.27 -13.32 1.51
N LEU A 77 17.86 -12.11 1.48
CA LEU A 77 17.32 -10.98 0.73
C LEU A 77 17.39 -11.25 -0.78
N ARG A 78 16.27 -11.01 -1.46
CA ARG A 78 16.13 -11.08 -2.92
C ARG A 78 15.04 -10.13 -3.37
N THR A 79 15.08 -9.71 -4.63
CA THR A 79 14.02 -8.85 -5.18
C THR A 79 12.79 -9.70 -5.55
N ALA A 80 11.61 -9.09 -5.52
CA ALA A 80 10.38 -9.76 -5.97
C ALA A 80 10.51 -10.28 -7.41
N GLY A 81 11.19 -9.53 -8.29
CA GLY A 81 11.45 -9.92 -9.68
C GLY A 81 12.38 -11.12 -9.83
N SER A 82 13.47 -11.18 -9.05
CA SER A 82 14.38 -12.34 -9.11
C SER A 82 13.72 -13.61 -8.58
N TRP A 83 12.88 -13.49 -7.54
CA TRP A 83 12.06 -14.60 -7.05
C TRP A 83 11.03 -15.05 -8.10
N ALA A 84 10.27 -14.11 -8.68
CA ALA A 84 9.22 -14.42 -9.65
C ALA A 84 9.75 -15.21 -10.85
N SER A 85 10.94 -14.84 -11.33
CA SER A 85 11.60 -15.49 -12.46
C SER A 85 11.90 -16.96 -12.18
N GLY A 86 12.37 -17.29 -10.97
CA GLY A 86 12.65 -18.68 -10.58
C GLY A 86 11.39 -19.50 -10.28
N ALA A 87 10.32 -18.85 -9.79
CA ALA A 87 9.06 -19.50 -9.46
C ALA A 87 8.10 -19.66 -10.66
N GLY A 88 8.41 -19.06 -11.81
CA GLY A 88 7.50 -19.00 -12.95
C GLY A 88 6.26 -18.13 -12.72
N ALA A 89 6.31 -17.24 -11.72
CA ALA A 89 5.21 -16.33 -11.40
C ALA A 89 5.09 -15.23 -12.47
N LYS A 90 3.85 -14.88 -12.84
CA LYS A 90 3.60 -13.79 -13.80
C LYS A 90 3.67 -12.40 -13.17
N VAL A 91 3.35 -12.30 -11.89
CA VAL A 91 3.41 -11.08 -11.08
C VAL A 91 3.86 -11.48 -9.67
N ALA A 92 4.71 -10.67 -9.04
CA ALA A 92 5.10 -10.83 -7.64
C ALA A 92 5.22 -9.46 -6.95
N LEU A 93 4.89 -9.41 -5.66
CA LEU A 93 4.92 -8.22 -4.82
C LEU A 93 5.68 -8.56 -3.53
N ASN A 94 6.45 -7.62 -2.99
CA ASN A 94 6.93 -7.71 -1.61
C ASN A 94 5.79 -7.24 -0.68
N VAL A 95 5.44 -8.03 0.33
CA VAL A 95 4.26 -7.77 1.17
C VAL A 95 4.63 -7.53 2.63
N ASP A 96 5.63 -8.25 3.14
CA ASP A 96 6.05 -8.17 4.53
C ASP A 96 7.19 -7.16 4.75
N ILE A 97 7.30 -6.67 5.98
CA ILE A 97 8.39 -5.79 6.44
C ILE A 97 9.45 -6.68 7.08
N TYR A 98 10.70 -6.55 6.62
CA TYR A 98 11.84 -7.31 7.13
C TYR A 98 12.94 -6.37 7.64
#